data_AF-A0A524IET1-F1
#
_entry.id   AF-A0A524IET1-F1
#
_cell.length_a   1.000
_cell.length_b   1.000
_cell.length_c   1.000
_cell.angle_alpha   90.00
_cell.angle_beta   90.00
_cell.angle_gamma   90.00
#
_symmetry.space_group_name_H-M   'P 1'
#
loop_
_entity.id
_entity.type
_entity.pdbx_description
1 polymer ?
#
loop_
_entity_poly.entity_id
_entity_poly.type
_entity_poly.pdbx_seq_one_letter_code
_entity_poly.pdbx_strand_id
1 'polypeptide(L)'
;MICKEYIGRYLKLDNHETLPILLRFHVFFCHACREEIEKMEGLFSGMDGYISFHAPSDFTDRVLAVIQNIELEHAPRKTSPIKYWFIVGFLLVLSTIVIQFAKPNVQVRLFTGGTVDLPLNIIFAAVCALYLVIFIGSHLQEVSEFLKIHRSH
;
A
#
# COMPACT_ATOMS: atom_id res chain seq x y z
N MET A 1 29.33 23.20 -2.19
CA MET A 1 28.19 23.77 -2.94
C MET A 1 28.40 25.27 -3.04
N ILE A 2 28.14 25.88 -4.20
CA ILE A 2 28.21 27.35 -4.33
C ILE A 2 26.90 27.92 -3.77
N CYS A 3 26.97 28.96 -2.93
CA CYS A 3 25.82 29.55 -2.24
C CYS A 3 24.63 29.85 -3.19
N LYS A 4 24.92 30.33 -4.41
CA LYS A 4 23.90 30.60 -5.44
C LYS A 4 23.14 29.34 -5.89
N GLU A 5 23.83 28.23 -6.02
CA GLU A 5 23.24 26.95 -6.39
C GLU A 5 22.39 26.40 -5.23
N TYR A 6 22.84 26.62 -4.00
CA TYR A 6 22.10 26.25 -2.80
C TYR A 6 20.75 26.96 -2.72
N ILE A 7 20.71 28.30 -2.87
CA ILE A 7 19.47 29.09 -2.83
C ILE A 7 18.53 28.70 -3.97
N GLY A 8 19.06 28.48 -5.18
CA GLY A 8 18.26 28.02 -6.31
C GLY A 8 17.67 26.62 -6.12
N ARG A 9 18.30 25.74 -5.33
CA ARG A 9 17.71 24.45 -4.94
C ARG A 9 16.72 24.64 -3.79
N TYR A 10 17.02 25.47 -2.80
CA TYR A 10 16.12 25.79 -1.69
C TYR A 10 14.77 26.33 -2.21
N LEU A 11 14.79 27.27 -3.16
CA LEU A 11 13.58 27.82 -3.78
C LEU A 11 12.80 26.83 -4.64
N LYS A 12 13.40 25.69 -5.02
CA LYS A 12 12.70 24.62 -5.75
C LYS A 12 12.00 23.63 -4.83
N LEU A 13 12.35 23.62 -3.54
CA LEU A 13 11.59 22.86 -2.55
C LEU A 13 10.30 23.65 -2.28
N ASP A 14 9.17 23.08 -2.68
CA ASP A 14 7.88 23.65 -2.37
C ASP A 14 7.46 23.24 -0.94
N ASN A 15 6.68 24.09 -0.28
CA ASN A 15 5.87 23.78 0.90
C ASN A 15 6.50 22.86 1.97
N HIS A 16 7.53 23.34 2.68
CA HIS A 16 8.16 22.65 3.83
C HIS A 16 8.68 21.22 3.55
N GLU A 17 9.01 20.90 2.30
CA GLU A 17 9.68 19.65 1.98
C GLU A 17 10.96 19.47 2.80
N THR A 18 11.21 18.23 3.23
CA THR A 18 12.36 17.93 4.08
C THR A 18 13.66 18.22 3.33
N LEU A 19 14.40 19.21 3.83
CA LEU A 19 15.71 19.57 3.27
C LEU A 19 16.61 18.34 3.16
N PRO A 20 17.14 18.02 1.96
CA PRO A 20 18.11 16.95 1.78
C PRO A 20 19.30 17.15 2.73
N ILE A 21 19.84 16.06 3.25
CA ILE A 21 20.87 16.06 4.30
C ILE A 21 22.07 16.95 3.92
N LEU A 22 22.48 16.89 2.65
CA LEU A 22 23.57 17.70 2.10
C LEU A 22 23.27 19.22 2.14
N LEU A 23 22.00 19.62 1.95
CA LEU A 23 21.57 21.01 2.05
C LEU A 23 21.54 21.46 3.52
N ARG A 24 21.13 20.60 4.46
CA ARG A 24 21.16 20.89 5.90
C ARG A 24 22.57 21.19 6.40
N PHE A 25 23.56 20.39 6.00
CA PHE A 25 24.96 20.64 6.35
C PHE A 25 25.46 21.97 5.81
N HIS A 26 25.08 22.36 4.59
CA HIS A 26 25.53 23.62 4.02
C HIS A 26 25.03 24.84 4.81
N VAL A 27 23.75 24.86 5.22
CA VAL A 27 23.19 25.94 6.06
C VAL A 27 23.85 25.99 7.43
N PHE A 28 24.15 24.83 8.00
CA PHE A 28 24.79 24.76 9.31
C PHE A 28 26.19 25.42 9.31
N PHE A 29 26.94 25.29 8.22
CA PHE A 29 28.29 25.84 8.10
C PHE A 29 28.39 27.19 7.40
N CYS A 30 27.39 27.59 6.62
CA CYS A 30 27.40 28.83 5.83
C CYS A 30 26.48 29.89 6.45
N HIS A 31 27.07 30.88 7.15
CA HIS A 31 26.33 31.98 7.76
C HIS A 31 25.53 32.80 6.73
N ALA A 32 26.10 33.04 5.56
CA ALA A 32 25.45 33.83 4.50
C ALA A 32 24.15 33.16 4.01
N CYS A 33 24.16 31.85 3.78
CA CYS A 33 22.97 31.11 3.36
C CYS A 33 21.92 31.02 4.48
N ARG A 34 22.36 30.91 5.73
CA ARG A 34 21.44 30.92 6.89
C ARG A 34 20.69 32.25 6.99
N GLU A 35 21.40 33.36 6.92
CA GLU A 35 20.81 34.70 7.00
C GLU A 35 19.82 34.98 5.86
N GLU A 36 20.11 34.46 4.66
CA GLU A 36 19.25 34.62 3.50
C GLU A 36 17.95 33.80 3.60
N ILE A 37 18.03 32.55 4.10
CA ILE A 37 16.85 31.73 4.41
C ILE A 37 15.99 32.42 5.47
N GLU A 38 16.60 32.88 6.56
CA GLU A 38 15.89 33.51 7.68
C GLU A 38 15.16 34.78 7.23
N LYS A 39 15.77 35.57 6.33
CA LYS A 39 15.09 36.72 5.69
C LYS A 39 13.91 36.29 4.82
N MET A 40 14.05 35.22 4.03
CA MET A 40 12.96 34.72 3.19
C MET A 40 11.80 34.18 4.05
N GLU A 41 12.11 33.40 5.07
CA GLU A 41 11.11 32.84 6.00
C GLU A 41 10.41 33.95 6.81
N GLY A 42 11.13 35.02 7.18
CA GLY A 42 10.56 36.21 7.79
C GLY A 42 9.58 36.96 6.86
N LEU A 43 9.88 37.00 5.56
CA LEU A 43 8.98 37.59 4.56
C LEU A 43 7.75 36.72 4.32
N PHE A 44 7.92 35.40 4.22
CA PHE A 44 6.80 34.47 4.02
C PHE A 44 5.86 34.41 5.23
N SER A 45 6.41 34.31 6.44
CA SER A 45 5.60 34.36 7.68
C SER A 45 4.87 35.69 7.85
N GLY A 46 5.44 36.79 7.37
CA GLY A 46 4.76 38.09 7.28
C GLY A 46 3.60 38.11 6.27
N MET A 47 3.64 37.27 5.22
CA MET A 47 2.58 37.14 4.23
C MET A 47 1.45 36.21 4.68
N ASP A 48 1.74 35.18 5.49
CA ASP A 48 0.73 34.26 6.01
C ASP A 48 -0.37 34.97 6.82
N GLY A 49 -0.03 36.11 7.44
CA GLY A 49 -0.99 36.96 8.15
C GLY A 49 -1.84 37.87 7.26
N TYR A 50 -1.51 38.04 5.97
CA TYR A 50 -2.18 39.01 5.07
C TYR A 50 -3.49 38.45 4.49
N ILE A 51 -3.68 37.14 4.50
CA ILE A 51 -4.89 36.50 3.97
C ILE A 51 -5.60 35.79 5.11
N SER A 52 -6.35 36.55 5.91
CA SER A 52 -7.36 35.99 6.81
C SER A 52 -8.56 35.49 5.99
N PHE A 53 -8.34 34.54 5.08
CA PHE A 53 -9.44 33.87 4.39
C PHE A 53 -10.10 32.94 5.41
N HIS A 54 -11.18 33.42 6.01
CA HIS A 54 -12.08 32.52 6.72
C HIS A 54 -12.75 31.65 5.66
N ALA A 55 -12.28 30.41 5.56
CA ALA A 55 -12.97 29.40 4.78
C ALA A 55 -14.44 29.37 5.24
N PRO A 56 -15.41 29.34 4.30
CA PRO A 56 -16.82 29.14 4.65
C PRO A 56 -16.96 27.92 5.56
N SER A 57 -17.93 27.94 6.49
CA SER A 57 -18.20 26.82 7.40
C SER A 57 -18.30 25.47 6.68
N ASP A 58 -18.83 25.47 5.46
CA ASP A 58 -19.07 24.27 4.67
C ASP A 58 -17.93 23.99 3.66
N PHE A 59 -16.79 24.68 3.75
CA PHE A 59 -15.65 24.43 2.88
C PHE A 59 -15.10 23.02 3.09
N THR A 60 -14.93 22.63 4.36
CA THR A 60 -14.49 21.29 4.74
C THR A 60 -15.45 20.24 4.20
N ASP A 61 -16.76 20.43 4.37
CA ASP A 61 -17.78 19.49 3.91
C ASP A 61 -17.82 19.37 2.38
N ARG A 62 -17.68 20.49 1.67
CA ARG A 62 -17.60 20.50 0.19
C ARG A 62 -16.35 19.80 -0.32
N VAL A 63 -15.20 20.05 0.31
CA VAL A 63 -13.94 19.38 -0.04
C VAL A 63 -14.05 17.88 0.23
N LEU A 64 -14.60 17.49 1.38
CA LEU A 64 -14.81 16.08 1.73
C LEU A 64 -15.75 15.38 0.73
N ALA A 65 -16.83 16.04 0.31
CA ALA A 65 -17.76 15.51 -0.68
C ALA A 65 -17.09 15.32 -2.06
N VAL A 66 -16.21 16.26 -2.46
CA VAL A 66 -15.45 16.13 -3.71
C VAL A 66 -14.46 14.97 -3.62
N ILE A 67 -13.73 14.82 -2.51
CA ILE A 67 -12.78 13.72 -2.30
C ILE A 67 -13.52 12.37 -2.34
N GLN A 68 -14.65 12.26 -1.65
CA GLN A 68 -15.48 11.05 -1.67
C GLN A 68 -15.99 10.71 -3.07
N ASN A 69 -16.41 11.71 -3.86
CA ASN A 69 -16.85 11.49 -5.22
C ASN A 69 -15.71 11.01 -6.14
N ILE A 70 -14.49 11.56 -5.97
CA ILE A 70 -13.30 11.12 -6.72
C ILE A 70 -12.92 9.69 -6.33
N GLU A 71 -13.01 9.35 -5.05
CA GLU A 71 -12.73 8.01 -4.52
C GLU A 71 -13.76 6.98 -5.02
N LEU A 72 -15.02 7.37 -5.20
CA LEU A 72 -16.06 6.55 -5.83
C LEU A 72 -15.84 6.37 -7.34
N GLU A 73 -15.36 7.40 -8.04
CA GLU A 73 -15.08 7.35 -9.48
C GLU A 73 -13.82 6.52 -9.79
N HIS A 74 -12.83 6.55 -8.88
CA HIS A 74 -11.59 5.76 -8.97
C HIS A 74 -11.62 4.49 -8.12
N ALA A 75 -12.79 4.11 -7.57
CA ALA A 75 -12.92 2.87 -6.83
C ALA A 75 -12.40 1.73 -7.72
N PRO A 76 -11.35 1.00 -7.29
CA PRO A 76 -10.74 -0.03 -8.11
C PRO A 76 -11.86 -0.98 -8.53
N ARG A 77 -12.14 -1.07 -9.84
CA ARG A 77 -13.13 -2.00 -10.38
C ARG A 77 -12.85 -3.35 -9.74
N LYS A 78 -13.77 -3.84 -8.92
CA LYS A 78 -13.61 -5.12 -8.20
C LYS A 78 -13.10 -6.16 -9.19
N THR A 79 -11.82 -6.50 -9.08
CA THR A 79 -11.16 -7.41 -10.00
C THR A 79 -11.63 -8.81 -9.65
N SER A 80 -12.65 -9.26 -10.37
CA SER A 80 -13.38 -10.52 -10.21
C SER A 80 -14.22 -10.65 -8.94
N PRO A 81 -15.51 -11.06 -9.05
CA PRO A 81 -16.33 -11.36 -7.89
C PRO A 81 -15.76 -12.54 -7.09
N ILE A 82 -15.82 -12.45 -5.77
CA ILE A 82 -15.32 -13.44 -4.78
C ILE A 82 -15.78 -14.88 -5.07
N LYS A 83 -16.91 -15.05 -5.75
CA LYS A 83 -17.44 -16.36 -6.19
C LYS A 83 -16.45 -17.13 -7.07
N TYR A 84 -15.74 -16.45 -7.97
CA TYR A 84 -14.75 -17.12 -8.82
C TYR A 84 -13.55 -17.59 -8.01
N TRP A 85 -13.15 -16.83 -6.99
CA TRP A 85 -12.10 -17.27 -6.07
C TRP A 85 -12.50 -18.54 -5.31
N PHE A 86 -13.72 -18.62 -4.78
CA PHE A 86 -14.22 -19.84 -4.15
C PHE A 86 -14.19 -21.05 -5.10
N ILE A 87 -14.54 -20.86 -6.37
CA ILE A 87 -14.46 -21.94 -7.38
C ILE A 87 -13.01 -22.39 -7.58
N VAL A 88 -12.06 -21.44 -7.71
CA VAL A 88 -10.64 -21.75 -7.85
C VAL A 88 -10.10 -22.48 -6.62
N GLY A 89 -10.45 -22.03 -5.41
CA GLY A 89 -10.06 -22.67 -4.15
C GLY A 89 -10.61 -24.09 -4.04
N PHE A 90 -11.88 -24.29 -4.41
CA PHE A 90 -12.49 -25.62 -4.47
C PHE A 90 -11.77 -26.53 -5.48
N LEU A 91 -11.46 -26.02 -6.67
CA LEU A 91 -10.75 -26.77 -7.70
C LEU A 91 -9.33 -27.15 -7.27
N LEU A 92 -8.62 -26.26 -6.55
CA LEU A 92 -7.32 -26.56 -5.94
C LEU A 92 -7.42 -27.71 -4.96
N VAL A 93 -8.33 -27.65 -3.99
CA VAL A 93 -8.52 -28.74 -3.01
C VAL A 93 -8.91 -30.04 -3.70
N LEU A 94 -9.86 -29.98 -4.63
CA LEU A 94 -10.29 -31.14 -5.40
C LEU A 94 -9.11 -31.76 -6.18
N SER A 95 -8.27 -30.94 -6.79
CA SER A 95 -7.08 -31.40 -7.52
C SER A 95 -6.12 -32.15 -6.61
N THR A 96 -5.89 -31.67 -5.38
CA THR A 96 -5.01 -32.35 -4.43
C THR A 96 -5.56 -33.71 -4.05
N ILE A 97 -6.87 -33.83 -3.80
CA ILE A 97 -7.53 -35.09 -3.48
C ILE A 97 -7.41 -36.05 -4.67
N VAL A 98 -7.79 -35.61 -5.88
CA VAL A 98 -7.76 -36.46 -7.08
C VAL A 98 -6.35 -36.97 -7.36
N ILE A 99 -5.33 -36.13 -7.21
CA ILE A 99 -3.93 -36.53 -7.43
C ILE A 99 -3.50 -37.58 -6.41
N GLN A 100 -3.88 -37.45 -5.14
CA GLN A 100 -3.55 -38.43 -4.10
C GLN A 100 -4.18 -39.82 -4.36
N PHE A 101 -5.37 -39.85 -4.97
CA PHE A 101 -6.08 -41.09 -5.30
C PHE A 101 -5.90 -41.57 -6.75
N ALA A 102 -5.12 -40.85 -7.57
CA ALA A 102 -4.86 -41.25 -8.94
C ALA A 102 -4.05 -42.55 -9.00
N LYS A 103 -4.53 -43.52 -9.80
CA LYS A 103 -3.91 -44.84 -10.01
C LYS A 103 -2.38 -44.84 -10.19
N PRO A 104 -1.78 -43.93 -10.99
CA PRO A 104 -0.32 -43.90 -11.13
C PRO A 104 0.41 -43.58 -9.82
N ASN A 105 -0.14 -42.74 -8.94
CA ASN A 105 0.49 -42.46 -7.63
C ASN A 105 0.38 -43.64 -6.68
N VAL A 106 -0.71 -44.41 -6.74
CA VAL A 106 -0.85 -45.64 -5.95
C VAL A 106 0.18 -46.69 -6.36
N GLN A 107 0.44 -46.83 -7.67
CA GLN A 107 1.50 -47.72 -8.17
C GLN A 107 2.90 -47.23 -7.79
N VAL A 108 3.19 -45.93 -7.91
CA VAL A 108 4.48 -45.36 -7.52
C VAL A 108 4.75 -45.55 -6.02
N ARG A 109 3.73 -45.38 -5.17
CA ARG A 109 3.82 -45.67 -3.73
C ARG A 109 4.22 -47.12 -3.43
N LEU A 110 3.69 -48.07 -4.20
CA LEU A 110 4.02 -49.49 -4.08
C LEU A 110 5.49 -49.78 -4.38
N PHE A 111 6.11 -49.07 -5.33
CA PHE A 111 7.50 -49.30 -5.75
C PHE A 111 8.53 -48.46 -4.96
N THR A 112 8.15 -47.29 -4.44
CA THR A 112 9.08 -46.33 -3.78
C THR A 112 8.95 -46.29 -2.25
N GLY A 113 8.04 -47.08 -1.66
CA GLY A 113 7.92 -47.18 -0.20
C GLY A 113 7.45 -45.89 0.49
N GLY A 114 6.74 -45.01 -0.23
CA GLY A 114 6.16 -43.78 0.34
C GLY A 114 7.12 -42.60 0.51
N THR A 115 8.39 -42.70 0.08
CA THR A 115 9.35 -41.59 0.16
C THR A 115 8.97 -40.36 -0.67
N VAL A 116 8.14 -40.53 -1.70
CA VAL A 116 7.69 -39.44 -2.60
C VAL A 116 6.49 -38.68 -2.02
N ASP A 117 5.80 -39.22 -1.01
CA ASP A 117 4.59 -38.60 -0.46
C ASP A 117 4.86 -37.35 0.36
N LEU A 118 5.96 -37.36 1.12
CA LEU A 118 6.35 -36.25 1.98
C LEU A 118 6.64 -34.96 1.17
N PRO A 119 7.55 -34.95 0.16
CA PRO A 119 7.81 -33.74 -0.60
C PRO A 119 6.59 -33.28 -1.41
N LEU A 120 5.78 -34.21 -1.92
CA LEU A 120 4.58 -33.89 -2.68
C LEU A 120 3.53 -33.16 -1.81
N ASN A 121 3.29 -33.65 -0.59
CA ASN A 121 2.39 -33.00 0.37
C ASN A 121 2.87 -31.60 0.77
N ILE A 122 4.17 -31.40 0.93
CA ILE A 122 4.76 -30.09 1.22
C ILE A 122 4.50 -29.10 0.09
N ILE A 123 4.67 -29.53 -1.17
CA ILE A 123 4.40 -28.68 -2.34
C ILE A 123 2.92 -28.29 -2.39
N PHE A 124 2.00 -29.23 -2.18
CA PHE A 124 0.57 -28.93 -2.14
C PHE A 124 0.21 -27.96 -1.00
N ALA A 125 0.74 -28.18 0.19
CA ALA A 125 0.54 -27.28 1.33
C ALA A 125 1.07 -25.88 1.03
N ALA A 126 2.23 -25.76 0.38
CA ALA A 126 2.81 -24.48 -0.01
C ALA A 126 1.96 -23.73 -1.05
N VAL A 127 1.45 -24.44 -2.07
CA VAL A 127 0.55 -23.84 -3.07
C VAL A 127 -0.76 -23.37 -2.44
N CYS A 128 -1.35 -24.17 -1.54
CA CYS A 128 -2.55 -23.80 -0.81
C CYS A 128 -2.32 -22.58 0.10
N ALA A 129 -1.19 -22.55 0.83
CA ALA A 129 -0.84 -21.42 1.70
C ALA A 129 -0.64 -20.15 0.88
N LEU A 130 0.07 -20.22 -0.25
CA LEU A 130 0.27 -19.09 -1.15
C LEU A 130 -1.06 -18.58 -1.69
N TYR A 131 -1.94 -19.48 -2.13
CA TYR A 131 -3.28 -19.13 -2.59
C TYR A 131 -4.08 -18.40 -1.50
N LEU A 132 -4.05 -18.88 -0.25
CA LEU A 132 -4.75 -18.23 0.87
C LEU A 132 -4.21 -16.83 1.16
N VAL A 133 -2.90 -16.63 1.11
CA VAL A 133 -2.28 -15.30 1.29
C VAL A 133 -2.76 -14.34 0.20
N ILE A 134 -2.74 -14.77 -1.06
CA ILE A 134 -3.19 -13.95 -2.18
C ILE A 134 -4.70 -13.65 -2.07
N PHE A 135 -5.50 -14.64 -1.70
CA PHE A 135 -6.94 -14.48 -1.50
C PHE A 135 -7.26 -13.46 -0.40
N ILE A 136 -6.64 -13.61 0.78
CA ILE A 136 -6.85 -12.68 1.91
C ILE A 136 -6.37 -11.27 1.54
N GLY A 137 -5.21 -11.15 0.88
CA GLY A 137 -4.69 -9.86 0.44
C GLY A 137 -5.59 -9.17 -0.58
N SER A 138 -6.16 -9.93 -1.52
CA SER A 138 -7.03 -9.40 -2.59
C SER A 138 -8.43 -9.05 -2.10
N HIS A 139 -8.92 -9.72 -1.06
CA HIS A 139 -10.26 -9.53 -0.50
C HIS A 139 -10.24 -8.93 0.92
N LEU A 140 -9.15 -8.27 1.32
CA LEU A 140 -8.95 -7.78 2.69
C LEU A 140 -10.08 -6.87 3.17
N GLN A 141 -10.56 -5.97 2.30
CA GLN A 141 -11.69 -5.07 2.59
C GLN A 141 -12.98 -5.86 2.87
N GLU A 142 -13.34 -6.80 1.99
CA GLU A 142 -14.56 -7.62 2.09
C GLU A 142 -14.51 -8.57 3.30
N VAL A 143 -13.35 -9.17 3.57
CA VAL A 143 -13.11 -9.99 4.77
C VAL A 143 -13.20 -9.13 6.04
N SER A 144 -12.65 -7.92 6.03
CA SER A 144 -12.71 -7.02 7.19
C SER A 144 -14.14 -6.55 7.50
N GLU A 145 -14.96 -6.29 6.48
CA GLU A 145 -16.37 -5.96 6.63
C GLU A 145 -17.16 -7.14 7.19
N PHE A 146 -16.94 -8.34 6.64
CA PHE A 146 -17.58 -9.57 7.14
C PHE A 146 -17.24 -9.84 8.61
N LEU A 147 -15.97 -9.67 9.00
CA LEU A 147 -15.53 -9.83 10.39
C LEU A 147 -16.10 -8.76 11.33
N LYS A 148 -16.30 -7.52 10.86
CA LYS A 148 -16.96 -6.47 11.66
C LYS A 148 -18.44 -6.80 11.90
N ILE A 149 -19.15 -7.27 10.87
CA ILE A 149 -20.56 -7.69 10.98
C ILE A 149 -20.73 -8.83 11.98
N HIS A 150 -19.75 -9.74 12.06
CA HIS A 150 -19.81 -10.88 12.99
C HIS A 150 -19.37 -10.56 14.42
N ARG A 151 -18.72 -9.40 14.67
CA ARG A 151 -18.32 -8.95 16.02
C ARG A 151 -19.42 -8.17 16.74
N SER A 152 -20.46 -7.70 16.03
CA SER A 152 -21.59 -6.98 16.61
C SER A 152 -22.74 -7.87 17.08
N HIS A 153 -22.54 -9.18 17.15
CA HIS A 153 -23.45 -10.18 17.72
C HIS A 153 -22.73 -10.99 18.79
#